data_AF-A0A941L618-F1
#
_entry.id   AF-A0A941L618-F1
#
_cell.length_a   1.000
_cell.length_b   1.000
_cell.length_c   1.000
_cell.angle_alpha   90.00
_cell.angle_beta   90.00
_cell.angle_gamma   90.00
#
_symmetry.space_group_name_H-M   'P 1'
#
loop_
_entity.id
_entity.type
_entity.pdbx_description
1 polymer ?
#
loop_
_entity_poly.entity_id
_entity_poly.type
_entity_poly.pdbx_seq_one_letter_code
_entity_poly.pdbx_strand_id
1 'polypeptide(L)'
;FELEATPYITQNEIDAANTVKLDYLNAQGQPKFVWPKTFALSKAYVDQLERNKELDNAAVKMARQSLANAEAANPKVRKKILTELADTMDGMASDNEKVKMLAESVRGLASNQ
;
A
#
# COMPACT_ATOMS: atom_id res chain seq x y z
N PHE A 1 15.26 8.11 18.26
CA PHE A 1 13.83 8.21 18.56
C PHE A 1 13.11 7.41 17.50
N GLU A 2 12.14 6.58 17.87
CA GLU A 2 11.40 5.72 16.94
C GLU A 2 9.91 6.00 17.12
N LEU A 3 9.17 6.02 16.01
CA LEU A 3 7.73 6.27 16.02
C LEU A 3 7.00 4.98 16.40
N GLU A 4 6.04 5.12 17.32
CA GLU A 4 5.13 4.03 17.70
C GLU A 4 3.76 4.23 17.04
N ALA A 5 3.08 3.14 16.75
CA ALA A 5 1.74 3.17 16.15
C ALA A 5 0.71 3.80 17.11
N THR A 6 -0.20 4.60 16.57
CA THR A 6 -1.28 5.28 17.31
C THR A 6 -2.59 5.23 16.50
N PRO A 7 -3.72 5.71 17.04
CA PRO A 7 -4.96 5.81 16.25
C PRO A 7 -4.86 6.69 14.99
N TYR A 8 -3.84 7.55 14.89
CA TYR A 8 -3.65 8.47 13.77
C TYR A 8 -2.62 7.99 12.75
N ILE A 9 -1.76 7.03 13.11
CA ILE A 9 -0.74 6.45 12.23
C ILE A 9 -0.55 4.97 12.53
N THR A 10 -0.74 4.11 11.53
CA THR A 10 -0.62 2.66 11.70
C THR A 10 0.82 2.18 11.54
N GLN A 11 1.11 0.97 12.01
CA GLN A 11 2.43 0.35 11.81
C GLN A 11 2.76 0.21 10.31
N ASN A 12 1.78 -0.12 9.46
CA ASN A 12 2.02 -0.21 8.01
C ASN A 12 2.45 1.13 7.41
N GLU A 13 1.88 2.24 7.90
CA GLU A 13 2.27 3.59 7.46
C GLU A 13 3.69 3.94 7.90
N ILE A 14 4.09 3.55 9.11
CA ILE A 14 5.46 3.71 9.62
C ILE A 14 6.44 2.86 8.79
N ASP A 15 6.11 1.59 8.58
CA ASP A 15 6.93 0.66 7.80
C ASP A 15 7.08 1.15 6.36
N ALA A 16 5.99 1.63 5.74
CA ALA A 16 6.02 2.24 4.43
C ALA A 16 6.91 3.48 4.41
N ALA A 17 6.81 4.38 5.39
CA ALA A 17 7.68 5.56 5.48
C ALA A 17 9.16 5.18 5.57
N ASN A 18 9.49 4.11 6.32
CA ASN A 18 10.85 3.62 6.51
C ASN A 18 11.45 2.89 5.28
N THR A 19 10.66 2.64 4.23
CA THR A 19 11.17 2.07 2.97
C THR A 19 12.02 3.05 2.16
N VAL A 20 11.87 4.35 2.39
CA VAL A 20 12.65 5.40 1.72
C VAL A 20 13.81 5.79 2.63
N LYS A 21 15.04 5.44 2.21
CA LYS A 21 16.27 5.81 2.92
C LYS A 21 17.05 6.85 2.12
N LEU A 22 17.50 7.90 2.83
CA LEU A 22 18.38 8.92 2.28
C LEU A 22 19.82 8.59 2.66
N ASP A 23 20.52 7.85 1.81
CA ASP A 23 21.93 7.51 2.03
C ASP A 23 22.86 8.73 1.84
N TYR A 24 22.36 9.81 1.22
CA TYR A 24 23.04 11.09 1.07
C TYR A 24 22.08 12.25 1.32
N LEU A 25 22.29 12.97 2.42
CA LEU A 25 21.47 14.11 2.83
C LEU A 25 22.10 15.42 2.33
N ASN A 26 21.70 15.88 1.15
CA ASN A 26 21.94 17.24 0.71
C ASN A 26 20.60 17.95 0.50
N ALA A 27 20.27 18.89 1.40
CA ALA A 27 19.02 19.65 1.36
C ALA A 27 18.85 20.47 0.07
N GLN A 28 19.95 20.82 -0.60
CA GLN A 28 19.93 21.53 -1.89
C GLN A 28 19.57 20.62 -3.07
N GLY A 29 19.79 19.30 -2.94
CA GLY A 29 19.53 18.34 -4.01
C GLY A 29 18.04 18.08 -4.26
N GLN A 30 17.17 18.48 -3.33
CA GLN A 30 15.71 18.31 -3.36
C GLN A 30 15.28 16.98 -4.04
N PRO A 31 15.81 15.82 -3.59
CA PRO A 31 15.54 14.57 -4.27
C PRO A 31 14.04 14.25 -4.21
N LYS A 32 13.49 13.76 -5.33
CA LYS A 32 12.12 13.26 -5.37
C LYS A 32 12.06 11.91 -4.66
N PHE A 33 11.21 11.80 -3.65
CA PHE A 33 10.99 10.54 -2.96
C PHE A 33 10.11 9.59 -3.78
N VAL A 34 10.54 8.34 -3.88
CA VAL A 34 9.77 7.26 -4.50
C VAL A 34 9.66 6.15 -3.47
N TRP A 35 8.43 5.84 -3.05
CA TRP A 35 8.16 4.71 -2.17
C TRP A 35 8.16 3.40 -2.96
N PRO A 36 9.01 2.44 -2.61
CA PRO A 36 9.00 1.11 -3.20
C PRO A 36 7.64 0.43 -3.04
N LYS A 37 7.19 -0.26 -4.09
CA LYS A 37 5.93 -1.00 -4.10
C LYS A 37 6.07 -2.27 -3.23
N THR A 38 5.69 -2.14 -1.96
CA THR A 38 5.81 -3.17 -0.91
C THR A 38 4.44 -3.53 -0.35
N PHE A 39 4.34 -4.65 0.37
CA PHE A 39 3.14 -4.98 1.13
C PHE A 39 2.79 -3.91 2.17
N ALA A 40 3.80 -3.37 2.86
CA ALA A 40 3.62 -2.28 3.83
C ALA A 40 2.96 -1.05 3.18
N LEU A 41 3.45 -0.62 2.01
CA LEU A 41 2.86 0.50 1.27
C LEU A 41 1.40 0.24 0.87
N SER A 42 1.10 -0.94 0.32
CA SER A 42 -0.27 -1.28 -0.06
C SER A 42 -1.21 -1.37 1.14
N LYS A 43 -0.76 -1.95 2.26
CA LYS A 43 -1.53 -1.99 3.52
C LYS A 43 -1.74 -0.59 4.11
N ALA A 44 -0.74 0.29 4.03
CA ALA A 44 -0.83 1.67 4.48
C ALA A 44 -1.94 2.45 3.75
N TYR A 45 -2.07 2.29 2.42
CA TYR A 45 -3.17 2.90 1.68
C TYR A 45 -4.54 2.38 2.14
N VAL A 46 -4.67 1.08 2.42
CA VAL A 46 -5.91 0.52 2.98
C VAL A 46 -6.25 1.14 4.34
N ASP A 47 -5.25 1.28 5.21
CA ASP A 47 -5.43 1.89 6.53
C ASP A 47 -5.84 3.37 6.44
N GLN A 48 -5.27 4.13 5.49
CA GLN A 48 -5.65 5.52 5.23
C GLN A 48 -7.09 5.64 4.73
N LEU A 49 -7.48 4.77 3.79
CA LEU A 49 -8.83 4.75 3.22
C LEU A 49 -9.89 4.40 4.27
N GLU A 50 -9.62 3.43 5.15
CA GLU A 50 -10.51 3.08 6.26
C GLU A 50 -10.64 4.24 7.25
N ARG A 51 -9.51 4.83 7.67
CA ARG A 51 -9.49 5.93 8.65
C ARG A 51 -10.32 7.13 8.19
N ASN A 52 -10.24 7.46 6.90
CA ASN A 52 -10.97 8.59 6.32
C ASN A 52 -12.39 8.22 5.87
N LYS A 53 -12.79 6.95 5.99
CA LYS A 53 -14.08 6.42 5.49
C LYS A 53 -14.26 6.64 3.98
N GLU A 54 -13.15 6.55 3.25
CA GLU A 54 -13.07 6.73 1.79
C GLU A 54 -13.26 5.41 1.02
N LEU A 55 -13.28 4.28 1.74
CA LEU A 55 -13.56 2.94 1.23
C LEU A 55 -14.54 2.23 2.18
N ASP A 56 -15.51 1.50 1.65
CA ASP A 56 -16.48 0.79 2.48
C ASP A 56 -15.83 -0.35 3.29
N ASN A 57 -16.40 -0.66 4.46
CA ASN A 57 -15.84 -1.66 5.37
C ASN A 57 -15.71 -3.05 4.75
N ALA A 58 -16.58 -3.42 3.80
CA ALA A 58 -16.50 -4.73 3.15
C ALA A 58 -15.32 -4.77 2.18
N ALA A 59 -15.11 -3.71 1.40
CA ALA A 59 -13.96 -3.56 0.52
C ALA A 59 -12.64 -3.46 1.32
N VAL A 60 -12.61 -2.74 2.44
CA VAL A 60 -11.45 -2.71 3.35
C VAL A 60 -11.09 -4.12 3.82
N LYS A 61 -12.08 -4.88 4.32
CA LYS A 61 -11.86 -6.25 4.78
C LYS A 61 -11.38 -7.17 3.67
N MET A 62 -11.97 -7.05 2.47
CA MET A 62 -11.57 -7.81 1.29
C MET A 62 -10.12 -7.50 0.90
N ALA A 63 -9.75 -6.21 0.82
CA ALA A 63 -8.41 -5.79 0.47
C ALA A 63 -7.36 -6.33 1.47
N ARG A 64 -7.64 -6.22 2.79
CA ARG A 64 -6.77 -6.78 3.84
C ARG A 64 -6.59 -8.28 3.70
N GLN A 65 -7.69 -9.03 3.49
CA GLN A 65 -7.62 -10.47 3.36
C GLN A 65 -6.84 -10.90 2.11
N SER A 66 -7.08 -10.24 0.97
CA SER A 66 -6.37 -10.50 -0.28
C SER A 66 -4.87 -10.21 -0.15
N LEU A 67 -4.48 -9.11 0.49
CA LEU A 67 -3.08 -8.79 0.78
C LEU A 67 -2.42 -9.84 1.69
N ALA A 68 -3.10 -10.28 2.76
CA ALA A 68 -2.60 -11.31 3.66
C ALA A 68 -2.43 -12.66 2.94
N ASN A 69 -3.41 -13.06 2.12
CA ASN A 69 -3.36 -14.29 1.34
C ASN A 69 -2.21 -14.26 0.32
N ALA A 70 -2.01 -13.12 -0.35
CA ALA A 70 -0.90 -12.94 -1.28
C ALA A 70 0.46 -13.06 -0.59
N GLU A 71 0.63 -12.43 0.58
CA GLU A 71 1.88 -12.46 1.34
C GLU A 71 2.27 -13.89 1.75
N ALA A 72 1.29 -14.70 2.16
CA ALA A 72 1.49 -16.11 2.52
C ALA A 72 1.65 -17.06 1.30
N ALA A 73 1.29 -16.63 0.09
CA ALA A 73 1.32 -17.46 -1.10
C ALA A 73 2.73 -17.54 -1.72
N ASN A 74 2.96 -18.60 -2.51
CA ASN A 74 4.12 -18.68 -3.39
C ASN A 74 4.08 -17.61 -4.50
N PRO A 75 5.22 -17.25 -5.13
CA PRO A 75 5.30 -16.11 -6.04
C PRO A 75 4.27 -16.12 -7.19
N LYS A 76 4.04 -17.28 -7.82
CA LYS A 76 3.10 -17.40 -8.95
C LYS A 76 1.66 -17.14 -8.51
N VAL A 77 1.24 -17.71 -7.38
CA VAL A 77 -0.11 -17.53 -6.83
C VAL A 77 -0.27 -16.12 -6.27
N ARG A 78 0.75 -15.60 -5.58
CA ARG A 78 0.80 -14.23 -5.06
C ARG A 78 0.59 -13.21 -6.17
N LYS A 79 1.34 -13.32 -7.27
CA LYS A 79 1.19 -12.42 -8.43
C LYS A 79 -0.24 -12.40 -8.93
N LYS A 80 -0.87 -13.57 -9.07
CA LYS A 80 -2.27 -13.69 -9.50
C LYS A 80 -3.22 -12.97 -8.53
N ILE A 81 -3.12 -13.24 -7.22
CA ILE A 81 -3.98 -12.61 -6.20
C ILE A 81 -3.83 -11.10 -6.23
N LEU A 82 -2.59 -10.60 -6.35
CA LEU A 82 -2.33 -9.16 -6.38
C LEU A 82 -2.87 -8.51 -7.66
N THR A 83 -2.73 -9.14 -8.83
CA THR A 83 -3.32 -8.63 -10.08
C THR A 83 -4.85 -8.54 -9.96
N GLU A 84 -5.51 -9.59 -9.48
CA GLU A 84 -6.96 -9.60 -9.28
C GLU A 84 -7.43 -8.53 -8.29
N LEU A 85 -6.68 -8.34 -7.19
CA LEU A 85 -6.96 -7.29 -6.22
C LEU A 85 -6.79 -5.89 -6.86
N ALA A 86 -5.73 -5.68 -7.63
CA ALA A 86 -5.48 -4.40 -8.29
C ALA A 86 -6.63 -4.03 -9.24
N ASP A 87 -7.08 -4.98 -10.06
CA ASP A 87 -8.18 -4.74 -11.01
C ASP A 87 -9.51 -4.49 -10.28
N THR A 88 -9.74 -5.16 -9.16
CA THR A 88 -10.90 -4.91 -8.30
C THR A 88 -10.87 -3.49 -7.72
N MET A 89 -9.72 -3.05 -7.21
CA MET A 89 -9.57 -1.68 -6.68
C MET A 89 -9.70 -0.63 -7.77
N ASP A 90 -9.14 -0.88 -8.95
CA ASP A 90 -9.24 0.01 -10.12
C ASP A 90 -10.72 0.19 -10.54
N GLY A 91 -11.49 -0.90 -10.55
CA GLY A 91 -12.93 -0.85 -10.81
C GLY A 91 -13.75 -0.12 -9.74
N MET A 92 -13.29 -0.13 -8.48
CA MET A 92 -13.93 0.61 -7.37
C MET A 92 -13.52 2.07 -7.31
N ALA A 93 -12.39 2.44 -7.93
CA ALA A 93 -11.76 3.72 -7.68
C ALA A 93 -12.64 4.92 -8.02
N SER A 94 -13.50 4.83 -9.04
CA SER A 94 -14.29 5.98 -9.52
C SER A 94 -13.40 7.24 -9.62
N ASP A 95 -13.79 8.35 -8.98
CA ASP A 95 -12.98 9.58 -8.86
C ASP A 95 -12.10 9.64 -7.59
N ASN A 96 -12.08 8.58 -6.77
CA ASN A 96 -11.26 8.51 -5.57
C ASN A 96 -9.80 8.19 -5.88
N GLU A 97 -8.97 9.24 -5.87
CA GLU A 97 -7.55 9.15 -6.19
C GLU A 97 -6.78 8.19 -5.27
N LYS A 98 -7.11 8.10 -3.98
CA LYS A 98 -6.39 7.18 -3.07
C LYS A 98 -6.70 5.72 -3.36
N VAL A 99 -7.89 5.40 -3.85
CA VAL A 99 -8.21 4.04 -4.30
C VAL A 99 -7.42 3.71 -5.57
N LYS A 100 -7.22 4.68 -6.48
CA LYS A 100 -6.29 4.53 -7.62
C LYS A 100 -4.86 4.29 -7.15
N MET A 101 -4.37 5.06 -6.18
CA MET A 101 -3.03 4.88 -5.59
C MET A 101 -2.86 3.48 -4.96
N LEU A 102 -3.90 2.95 -4.30
CA LEU A 102 -3.91 1.58 -3.81
C LEU A 102 -3.82 0.58 -4.97
N ALA A 103 -4.66 0.72 -6.00
CA ALA A 103 -4.65 -0.15 -7.17
C ALA A 103 -3.27 -0.17 -7.85
N GLU A 104 -2.67 1.00 -8.07
CA GLU A 104 -1.32 1.14 -8.62
C GLU A 104 -0.24 0.54 -7.72
N SER A 105 -0.36 0.71 -6.40
CA SER A 105 0.57 0.12 -5.43
C SER A 105 0.54 -1.40 -5.51
N VAL A 106 -0.66 -1.98 -5.51
CA VAL A 106 -0.87 -3.43 -5.61
C VAL A 106 -0.41 -3.96 -6.97
N ARG A 107 -0.71 -3.26 -8.07
CA ARG A 107 -0.28 -3.64 -9.42
C ARG A 107 1.24 -3.62 -9.55
N GLY A 108 1.89 -2.59 -9.02
CA GLY A 108 3.35 -2.51 -8.97
C GLY A 108 3.97 -3.60 -8.09
N LEU A 109 3.35 -3.92 -6.95
CA LEU A 109 3.78 -5.03 -6.10
C LEU A 109 3.69 -6.37 -6.84
N ALA A 110 2.62 -6.60 -7.61
CA ALA A 110 2.42 -7.81 -8.42
C ALA A 110 3.51 -7.99 -9.49
N SER A 111 3.95 -6.89 -10.12
CA SER A 111 5.05 -6.90 -11.09
C SER A 111 6.40 -7.30 -10.49
N ASN A 112 6.56 -7.12 -9.18
CA ASN A 112 7.79 -7.44 -8.44
C ASN A 112 7.82 -8.87 -7.87
N GLN A 113 6.77 -9.67 -8.08
CA GLN A 113 6.69 -11.06 -7.57
C GLN A 113 7.19 -12.10 -8.57
#